data_AF-A0A6J7G0C5-F1
#
_entry.id   AF-A0A6J7G0C5-F1
#
_cell.length_a   1.000
_cell.length_b   1.000
_cell.length_c   1.000
_cell.angle_alpha   90.00
_cell.angle_beta   90.00
_cell.angle_gamma   90.00
#
_symmetry.space_group_name_H-M   'P 1'
#
loop_
_entity.id
_entity.type
_entity.pdbx_description
1 polymer ?
#
loop_
_entity_poly.entity_id
_entity_poly.type
_entity_poly.pdbx_seq_one_letter_code
_entity_poly.pdbx_strand_id
1 'polypeptide(L)'
;MVFAAAQQIATEDEAANHAMGKLGADWWLNKVGDRPLRLLTHCNTGSLATTAWGTALGVIRELASRGRIEVVFADETRPLLQGARLTAWELDQEGIPYKVLPDGAAAMAIMTGEIDGALIGADRIVANGDSANKIGSLGVALACNAAGIPFMVVAPESTVDRSMKTGKEIHIEFRNDAEVCNFAGVRTTPLGATSYNPAFDVTPARYIAAVVTERRVYEIAQGEDLNTGSAA
;
A
#
# COMPACT_ATOMS: atom_id res chain seq x y z
N MET A 1 34.15 0.71 -3.12
CA MET A 1 33.42 1.01 -1.87
C MET A 1 31.97 1.39 -2.15
N VAL A 2 31.68 2.41 -2.97
CA VAL A 2 30.28 2.80 -3.29
C VAL A 2 29.48 1.71 -4.02
N PHE A 3 30.05 1.09 -5.06
CA PHE A 3 29.37 0.02 -5.81
C PHE A 3 28.97 -1.18 -4.92
N ALA A 4 29.88 -1.62 -4.04
CA ALA A 4 29.59 -2.72 -3.12
C ALA A 4 28.46 -2.37 -2.15
N ALA A 5 28.44 -1.14 -1.62
CA ALA A 5 27.35 -0.68 -0.75
C ALA A 5 26.01 -0.62 -1.50
N ALA A 6 25.98 -0.15 -2.74
CA ALA A 6 24.77 -0.12 -3.56
C ALA A 6 24.23 -1.54 -3.84
N GLN A 7 25.12 -2.49 -4.14
CA GLN A 7 24.72 -3.88 -4.33
C GLN A 7 24.17 -4.50 -3.06
N GLN A 8 24.79 -4.20 -1.91
CA GLN A 8 24.35 -4.67 -0.60
C GLN A 8 22.94 -4.16 -0.28
N ILE A 9 22.66 -2.87 -0.48
CA ILE A 9 21.31 -2.29 -0.28
C ILE A 9 20.29 -3.02 -1.15
N ALA A 10 20.63 -3.33 -2.41
CA ALA A 10 19.70 -4.02 -3.29
C ALA A 10 19.39 -5.45 -2.83
N THR A 11 20.39 -6.19 -2.37
CA THR A 11 20.22 -7.53 -1.79
C THR A 11 19.42 -7.50 -0.49
N GLU A 12 19.67 -6.51 0.36
CA GLU A 12 18.93 -6.33 1.62
C GLU A 12 17.46 -5.98 1.37
N ASP A 13 17.16 -5.12 0.38
CA ASP A 13 15.79 -4.78 -0.01
C ASP A 13 15.04 -6.00 -0.56
N GLU A 14 15.67 -6.83 -1.40
CA GLU A 14 15.06 -8.06 -1.91
C GLU A 14 14.70 -9.03 -0.77
N ALA A 15 15.63 -9.23 0.17
CA ALA A 15 15.38 -10.06 1.35
C ALA A 15 14.24 -9.50 2.22
N ALA A 16 14.19 -8.17 2.39
CA ALA A 16 13.14 -7.48 3.13
C ALA A 16 11.76 -7.67 2.47
N ASN A 17 11.68 -7.55 1.14
CA ASN A 17 10.45 -7.73 0.37
C ASN A 17 9.85 -9.12 0.56
N HIS A 18 10.68 -10.17 0.49
CA HIS A 18 10.22 -11.55 0.76
C HIS A 18 9.81 -11.77 2.23
N ALA A 19 10.56 -11.22 3.18
CA ALA A 19 10.24 -11.34 4.60
C ALA A 19 8.89 -10.67 4.95
N MET A 20 8.67 -9.45 4.45
CA MET A 20 7.38 -8.75 4.57
C MET A 20 6.25 -9.55 3.95
N GLY A 21 6.46 -10.11 2.75
CA GLY A 21 5.49 -10.96 2.07
C GLY A 21 5.01 -12.11 2.96
N LYS A 22 5.95 -12.84 3.55
CA LYS A 22 5.68 -13.95 4.47
C LYS A 22 4.94 -13.50 5.74
N LEU A 23 5.46 -12.49 6.42
CA LEU A 23 4.90 -11.99 7.68
C LEU A 23 3.48 -11.45 7.49
N GLY A 24 3.25 -10.68 6.43
CA GLY A 24 1.93 -10.14 6.10
C GLY A 24 0.94 -11.25 5.75
N ALA A 25 1.35 -12.25 4.96
CA ALA A 25 0.50 -13.38 4.62
C ALA A 25 0.11 -14.20 5.87
N ASP A 26 1.07 -14.48 6.76
CA ASP A 26 0.81 -15.17 8.03
C ASP A 26 -0.19 -14.38 8.89
N TRP A 27 -0.03 -13.05 8.97
CA TRP A 27 -0.97 -12.18 9.68
C TRP A 27 -2.39 -12.27 9.12
N TRP A 28 -2.54 -12.20 7.80
CA TRP A 28 -3.87 -12.27 7.17
C TRP A 28 -4.57 -13.58 7.51
N LEU A 29 -3.91 -14.72 7.33
CA LEU A 29 -4.52 -16.03 7.59
C LEU A 29 -4.90 -16.21 9.07
N ASN A 30 -4.12 -15.63 9.99
CA ASN A 30 -4.46 -15.62 11.41
C ASN A 30 -5.62 -14.66 11.74
N LYS A 31 -5.69 -13.49 11.10
CA LYS A 31 -6.66 -12.44 11.40
C LYS A 31 -8.04 -12.73 10.86
N VAL A 32 -8.13 -13.18 9.61
CA VAL A 32 -9.41 -13.38 8.88
C VAL A 32 -9.74 -14.84 8.58
N GLY A 33 -8.86 -15.75 9.01
CA GLY A 33 -8.99 -17.19 8.81
C GLY A 33 -8.30 -17.70 7.56
N ASP A 34 -7.95 -18.99 7.60
CA ASP A 34 -7.23 -19.66 6.52
C ASP A 34 -8.18 -20.03 5.35
N ARG A 35 -8.47 -19.05 4.49
CA ARG A 35 -9.34 -19.17 3.31
C ARG A 35 -8.85 -18.29 2.16
N PRO A 36 -9.33 -18.49 0.92
CA PRO A 36 -9.14 -17.51 -0.15
C PRO A 36 -9.72 -16.14 0.23
N LEU A 37 -8.96 -15.09 -0.09
CA LEU A 37 -9.28 -13.70 0.25
C LEU A 37 -9.52 -12.86 -1.00
N ARG A 38 -10.46 -11.91 -0.88
CA ARG A 38 -10.72 -10.84 -1.83
C ARG A 38 -10.10 -9.58 -1.28
N LEU A 39 -8.92 -9.20 -1.78
CA LEU A 39 -8.14 -8.09 -1.21
C LEU A 39 -8.14 -6.88 -2.12
N LEU A 40 -8.14 -5.68 -1.55
CA LEU A 40 -7.92 -4.44 -2.29
C LEU A 40 -6.51 -3.91 -2.07
N THR A 41 -5.88 -3.40 -3.13
CA THR A 41 -4.63 -2.64 -3.05
C THR A 41 -4.70 -1.35 -3.86
N HIS A 42 -3.77 -0.43 -3.57
CA HIS A 42 -3.77 0.93 -4.09
C HIS A 42 -2.34 1.37 -4.44
N CYS A 43 -2.18 2.13 -5.53
CA CYS A 43 -0.90 2.43 -6.18
C CYS A 43 -0.21 1.18 -6.74
N ASN A 44 1.11 1.23 -6.93
CA ASN A 44 1.94 0.08 -7.23
C ASN A 44 3.02 -0.09 -6.17
N THR A 45 3.09 -1.30 -5.62
CA THR A 45 4.03 -1.70 -4.57
C THR A 45 4.66 -3.04 -4.90
N GLY A 46 4.75 -3.34 -6.19
CA GLY A 46 5.34 -4.56 -6.73
C GLY A 46 6.84 -4.45 -6.96
N SER A 47 7.33 -5.35 -7.81
CA SER A 47 8.73 -5.39 -8.23
C SER A 47 9.13 -4.17 -9.05
N LEU A 48 8.15 -3.47 -9.65
CA LEU A 48 8.39 -2.21 -10.35
C LEU A 48 8.53 -1.00 -9.41
N ALA A 49 8.29 -1.19 -8.10
CA ALA A 49 8.43 -0.16 -7.08
C ALA A 49 9.55 -0.45 -6.05
N THR A 50 10.13 -1.65 -6.08
CA THR A 50 11.23 -2.08 -5.19
C THR A 50 12.34 -2.77 -6.00
N THR A 51 13.35 -3.35 -5.37
CA THR A 51 14.39 -4.10 -6.12
C THR A 51 13.90 -5.45 -6.64
N ALA A 52 12.94 -6.07 -5.94
CA ALA A 52 12.35 -7.36 -6.27
C ALA A 52 11.08 -7.59 -5.44
N TRP A 53 10.18 -8.47 -5.88
CA TRP A 53 9.02 -8.99 -5.14
C TRP A 53 7.95 -7.99 -4.61
N GLY A 54 8.31 -6.78 -4.21
CA GLY A 54 7.39 -5.77 -3.69
C GLY A 54 7.06 -5.89 -2.20
N THR A 55 6.28 -4.92 -1.70
CA THR A 55 5.83 -4.84 -0.31
C THR A 55 4.41 -5.40 -0.16
N ALA A 56 3.37 -4.57 -0.30
CA ALA A 56 1.98 -5.01 -0.22
C ALA A 56 1.61 -5.97 -1.36
N LEU A 57 2.16 -5.77 -2.56
CA LEU A 57 2.02 -6.73 -3.64
C LEU A 57 2.84 -8.00 -3.38
N GLY A 58 3.96 -7.90 -2.64
CA GLY A 58 4.73 -9.06 -2.17
C GLY A 58 3.93 -9.93 -1.18
N VAL A 59 3.10 -9.32 -0.32
CA VAL A 59 2.14 -10.04 0.54
C VAL A 59 1.06 -10.71 -0.30
N ILE A 60 0.52 -10.04 -1.30
CA ILE A 60 -0.45 -10.63 -2.24
C ILE A 60 0.15 -11.82 -2.98
N ARG A 61 1.39 -11.70 -3.47
CA ARG A 61 2.12 -12.78 -4.15
C ARG A 61 2.32 -13.99 -3.25
N GLU A 62 2.69 -13.76 -2.00
CA GLU A 62 2.84 -14.82 -1.02
C GLU A 62 1.50 -15.49 -0.68
N LEU A 63 0.41 -14.72 -0.55
CA LEU A 63 -0.93 -15.31 -0.39
C LEU A 63 -1.35 -16.10 -1.63
N ALA A 64 -1.05 -15.62 -2.84
CA ALA A 64 -1.36 -16.29 -4.08
C ALA A 64 -0.59 -17.62 -4.23
N SER A 65 0.70 -17.65 -3.89
CA SER A 65 1.52 -18.87 -3.90
C SER A 65 0.98 -19.95 -2.95
N ARG A 66 0.27 -19.54 -1.90
CA ARG A 66 -0.42 -20.40 -0.92
C ARG A 66 -1.85 -20.78 -1.32
N GLY A 67 -2.33 -20.33 -2.48
CA GLY A 67 -3.71 -20.54 -2.95
C GLY A 67 -4.76 -19.78 -2.15
N ARG A 68 -4.38 -18.64 -1.53
CA ARG A 68 -5.23 -17.85 -0.62
C ARG A 68 -5.70 -16.51 -1.18
N ILE A 69 -5.63 -16.34 -2.49
CA ILE A 69 -6.24 -15.22 -3.21
C ILE A 69 -7.40 -15.76 -4.05
N GLU A 70 -8.59 -15.21 -3.81
CA GLU A 70 -9.74 -15.38 -4.70
C GLU A 70 -9.68 -14.35 -5.84
N VAL A 71 -9.47 -13.08 -5.48
CA VAL A 71 -9.30 -11.98 -6.44
C VAL A 71 -8.64 -10.77 -5.76
N VAL A 72 -7.81 -10.05 -6.50
CA VAL A 72 -7.25 -8.76 -6.10
C VAL A 72 -7.98 -7.62 -6.80
N PHE A 73 -8.52 -6.69 -6.04
CA PHE A 73 -9.06 -5.43 -6.52
C PHE A 73 -7.93 -4.40 -6.53
N ALA A 74 -7.51 -3.95 -7.71
CA ALA A 74 -6.51 -2.90 -7.87
C ALA A 74 -7.20 -1.58 -8.22
N ASP A 75 -7.11 -0.60 -7.32
CA ASP A 75 -7.51 0.78 -7.62
C ASP A 75 -6.72 1.30 -8.82
N GLU A 76 -7.35 1.97 -9.77
CA GLU A 76 -6.66 2.51 -10.94
C GLU A 76 -5.54 3.48 -10.54
N THR A 77 -5.75 4.22 -9.45
CA THR A 77 -4.85 5.17 -8.79
C THR A 77 -4.59 6.42 -9.62
N ARG A 78 -5.60 7.27 -9.78
CA ARG A 78 -5.44 8.59 -10.42
C ARG A 78 -4.53 9.49 -9.57
N PRO A 79 -3.85 10.47 -10.20
CA PRO A 79 -3.88 10.78 -11.63
C PRO A 79 -2.95 9.92 -12.51
N LEU A 80 -1.93 9.27 -11.93
CA LEU A 80 -0.83 8.64 -12.68
C LEU A 80 -1.13 7.21 -13.15
N LEU A 81 -2.21 6.62 -12.64
CA LEU A 81 -2.72 5.30 -12.99
C LEU A 81 -1.76 4.16 -12.68
N GLN A 82 -1.05 4.22 -11.55
CA GLN A 82 -0.07 3.18 -11.18
C GLN A 82 -0.73 1.82 -11.01
N GLY A 83 -1.90 1.75 -10.37
CA GLY A 83 -2.57 0.47 -10.16
C GLY A 83 -3.09 -0.12 -11.47
N ALA A 84 -3.71 0.71 -12.32
CA ALA A 84 -4.19 0.24 -13.63
C ALA A 84 -3.06 -0.12 -14.62
N ARG A 85 -1.92 0.58 -14.58
CA ARG A 85 -0.83 0.38 -15.57
C ARG A 85 0.27 -0.55 -15.11
N LEU A 86 0.57 -0.58 -13.82
CA LEU A 86 1.72 -1.31 -13.27
C LEU A 86 1.26 -2.49 -12.43
N THR A 87 0.38 -2.29 -11.44
CA THR A 87 -0.07 -3.38 -10.56
C THR A 87 -0.88 -4.42 -11.31
N ALA A 88 -1.85 -3.97 -12.12
CA ALA A 88 -2.62 -4.86 -12.99
C ALA A 88 -1.72 -5.63 -13.96
N TRP A 89 -0.67 -4.99 -14.49
CA TRP A 89 0.30 -5.64 -15.36
C TRP A 89 1.10 -6.72 -14.61
N GLU A 90 1.63 -6.40 -13.42
CA GLU A 90 2.37 -7.39 -12.61
C GLU A 90 1.49 -8.58 -12.21
N LEU A 91 0.24 -8.35 -11.82
CA LEU A 91 -0.73 -9.41 -11.49
C LEU A 91 -1.06 -10.29 -12.70
N ASP A 92 -1.24 -9.69 -13.89
CA ASP A 92 -1.49 -10.41 -15.15
C ASP A 92 -0.31 -11.30 -15.53
N GLN A 93 0.92 -10.80 -15.46
CA GLN A 93 2.13 -11.58 -15.78
C GLN A 93 2.29 -12.82 -14.88
N GLU A 94 1.77 -12.77 -13.66
CA GLU A 94 1.87 -13.84 -12.67
C GLU A 94 0.62 -14.72 -12.61
N GLY A 95 -0.42 -14.42 -13.40
CA GLY A 95 -1.67 -15.17 -13.41
C GLY A 95 -2.47 -15.08 -12.10
N ILE A 96 -2.25 -14.02 -11.31
CA ILE A 96 -2.99 -13.78 -10.07
C ILE A 96 -4.34 -13.16 -10.44
N PRO A 97 -5.50 -13.75 -10.07
CA PRO A 97 -6.81 -13.21 -10.45
C PRO A 97 -7.00 -11.78 -9.93
N TYR A 98 -7.38 -10.85 -10.82
CA TYR A 98 -7.53 -9.44 -10.45
C TYR A 98 -8.68 -8.73 -11.18
N LYS A 99 -9.09 -7.60 -10.62
CA LYS A 99 -10.04 -6.63 -11.21
C LYS A 99 -9.49 -5.23 -10.99
N VAL A 100 -9.47 -4.41 -12.04
CA VAL A 100 -9.17 -2.97 -11.91
C VAL A 100 -10.48 -2.23 -11.66
N LEU A 101 -10.47 -1.27 -10.73
CA LEU A 101 -11.63 -0.43 -10.44
C LEU A 101 -11.23 1.05 -10.41
N PRO A 102 -12.13 1.97 -10.81
CA PRO A 102 -11.89 3.39 -10.61
C PRO A 102 -11.88 3.69 -9.11
N ASP A 103 -10.99 4.56 -8.64
CA ASP A 103 -10.77 4.82 -7.19
C ASP A 103 -12.08 5.13 -6.43
N GLY A 104 -13.03 5.81 -7.09
CA GLY A 104 -14.36 6.12 -6.51
C GLY A 104 -15.28 4.92 -6.25
N ALA A 105 -14.99 3.75 -6.83
CA ALA A 105 -15.73 2.51 -6.61
C ALA A 105 -15.21 1.69 -5.41
N ALA A 106 -14.02 2.00 -4.88
CA ALA A 106 -13.39 1.24 -3.80
C ALA A 106 -14.30 1.16 -2.56
N ALA A 107 -14.83 2.31 -2.12
CA ALA A 107 -15.72 2.37 -0.96
C ALA A 107 -16.99 1.55 -1.16
N MET A 108 -17.59 1.57 -2.36
CA MET A 108 -18.77 0.75 -2.66
C MET A 108 -18.43 -0.74 -2.57
N ALA A 109 -17.34 -1.19 -3.18
CA ALA A 109 -16.91 -2.59 -3.15
C ALA A 109 -16.63 -3.06 -1.71
N ILE A 110 -16.00 -2.22 -0.89
CA ILE A 110 -15.76 -2.50 0.54
C ILE A 110 -17.10 -2.62 1.29
N MET A 111 -17.98 -1.62 1.18
CA MET A 111 -19.21 -1.55 1.95
C MET A 111 -20.27 -2.59 1.52
N THR A 112 -20.18 -3.09 0.30
CA THR A 112 -21.06 -4.17 -0.21
C THR A 112 -20.51 -5.57 0.08
N GLY A 113 -19.36 -5.67 0.75
CA GLY A 113 -18.78 -6.95 1.15
C GLY A 113 -18.12 -7.71 0.00
N GLU A 114 -17.72 -7.04 -1.09
CA GLU A 114 -16.92 -7.62 -2.17
C GLU A 114 -15.44 -7.78 -1.80
N ILE A 115 -14.99 -7.07 -0.75
CA ILE A 115 -13.61 -7.02 -0.27
C ILE A 115 -13.56 -7.45 1.20
N ASP A 116 -12.62 -8.35 1.52
CA ASP A 116 -12.38 -8.89 2.85
C ASP A 116 -11.40 -8.04 3.67
N GLY A 117 -10.61 -7.20 3.00
CA GLY A 117 -9.66 -6.29 3.60
C GLY A 117 -8.79 -5.60 2.54
N ALA A 118 -8.01 -4.61 2.95
CA ALA A 118 -7.13 -3.88 2.05
C ALA A 118 -5.70 -3.83 2.59
N LEU A 119 -4.73 -3.78 1.67
CA LEU A 119 -3.32 -3.62 1.98
C LEU A 119 -2.61 -2.69 0.99
N ILE A 120 -1.79 -1.80 1.51
CA ILE A 120 -1.07 -0.78 0.73
C ILE A 120 0.40 -0.69 1.15
N GLY A 121 1.20 -0.01 0.34
CA GLY A 121 2.55 0.39 0.69
C GLY A 121 2.60 1.63 1.58
N ALA A 122 3.80 2.18 1.76
CA ALA A 122 3.98 3.51 2.33
C ALA A 122 5.21 4.20 1.73
N ASP A 123 5.14 5.53 1.64
CA ASP A 123 6.28 6.41 1.36
C ASP A 123 6.96 6.87 2.65
N ARG A 124 6.19 7.00 3.73
CA ARG A 124 6.70 7.31 5.08
C ARG A 124 5.73 6.82 6.14
N ILE A 125 6.27 6.23 7.20
CA ILE A 125 5.51 5.91 8.42
C ILE A 125 6.20 6.62 9.58
N VAL A 126 5.45 7.34 10.42
CA VAL A 126 6.03 8.08 11.54
C VAL A 126 5.83 7.34 12.86
N ALA A 127 6.42 7.84 13.95
CA ALA A 127 6.49 7.14 15.24
C ALA A 127 5.15 6.62 15.78
N ASN A 128 4.06 7.39 15.64
CA ASN A 128 2.73 7.01 16.12
C ASN A 128 1.96 6.06 15.18
N GLY A 129 2.55 5.67 14.05
CA GLY A 129 1.93 4.82 13.04
C GLY A 129 1.13 5.54 11.97
N ASP A 130 1.04 6.87 11.99
CA ASP A 130 0.48 7.60 10.86
C ASP A 130 1.33 7.32 9.60
N SER A 131 0.67 6.99 8.50
CA SER A 131 1.34 6.56 7.27
C SER A 131 0.97 7.49 6.12
N ALA A 132 1.98 8.07 5.49
CA ALA A 132 1.84 8.73 4.21
C ALA A 132 2.04 7.74 3.06
N ASN A 133 1.08 7.71 2.16
CA ASN A 133 1.11 6.91 0.94
C ASN A 133 0.35 7.65 -0.17
N LYS A 134 0.34 7.08 -1.38
CA LYS A 134 -0.36 7.63 -2.55
C LYS A 134 -1.78 8.14 -2.22
N ILE A 135 -2.11 9.32 -2.75
CA ILE A 135 -3.44 9.94 -2.61
C ILE A 135 -4.54 8.95 -2.98
N GLY A 136 -5.51 8.77 -2.07
CA GLY A 136 -6.56 7.75 -2.14
C GLY A 136 -6.48 6.75 -0.99
N SER A 137 -5.29 6.56 -0.41
CA SER A 137 -5.05 5.62 0.71
C SER A 137 -5.96 5.90 1.91
N LEU A 138 -6.09 7.16 2.32
CA LEU A 138 -6.98 7.56 3.42
C LEU A 138 -8.45 7.19 3.13
N GLY A 139 -8.89 7.35 1.88
CA GLY A 139 -10.26 7.01 1.48
C GLY A 139 -10.56 5.52 1.64
N VAL A 140 -9.63 4.67 1.21
CA VAL A 140 -9.72 3.22 1.37
C VAL A 140 -9.73 2.84 2.86
N ALA A 141 -8.84 3.41 3.67
CA ALA A 141 -8.75 3.14 5.10
C ALA A 141 -10.04 3.53 5.84
N LEU A 142 -10.63 4.69 5.51
CA LEU A 142 -11.91 5.13 6.05
C LEU A 142 -13.04 4.16 5.72
N ALA A 143 -13.11 3.68 4.48
CA ALA A 143 -14.12 2.69 4.06
C ALA A 143 -13.93 1.35 4.77
N CYS A 144 -12.68 0.86 4.89
CA CYS A 144 -12.37 -0.38 5.62
C CYS A 144 -12.81 -0.27 7.08
N ASN A 145 -12.47 0.84 7.74
CA ASN A 145 -12.89 1.11 9.11
C ASN A 145 -14.42 1.16 9.26
N ALA A 146 -15.14 1.78 8.31
CA ALA A 146 -16.60 1.84 8.33
C ALA A 146 -17.26 0.46 8.12
N ALA A 147 -16.66 -0.40 7.31
CA ALA A 147 -17.11 -1.78 7.08
C ALA A 147 -16.66 -2.77 8.18
N GLY A 148 -15.75 -2.36 9.07
CA GLY A 148 -15.19 -3.22 10.11
C GLY A 148 -14.22 -4.28 9.57
N ILE A 149 -13.57 -4.03 8.42
CA ILE A 149 -12.57 -4.92 7.81
C ILE A 149 -11.16 -4.37 7.98
N PRO A 150 -10.13 -5.24 8.06
CA PRO A 150 -8.75 -4.81 8.28
C PRO A 150 -8.15 -4.01 7.12
N PHE A 151 -7.35 -3.01 7.47
CA PHE A 151 -6.50 -2.23 6.57
C PHE A 151 -5.03 -2.36 7.01
N MET A 152 -4.17 -2.88 6.14
CA MET A 152 -2.76 -3.14 6.42
C MET A 152 -1.85 -2.19 5.65
N VAL A 153 -0.77 -1.74 6.30
CA VAL A 153 0.33 -1.04 5.63
C VAL A 153 1.56 -1.95 5.61
N VAL A 154 2.24 -2.04 4.48
CA VAL A 154 3.42 -2.89 4.30
C VAL A 154 4.56 -2.04 3.75
N ALA A 155 5.63 -1.86 4.53
CA ALA A 155 6.78 -1.08 4.12
C ALA A 155 8.03 -1.53 4.88
N PRO A 156 9.22 -1.44 4.26
CA PRO A 156 10.44 -1.82 4.93
C PRO A 156 10.69 -0.92 6.13
N GLU A 157 11.46 -1.41 7.09
CA GLU A 157 11.82 -0.68 8.31
C GLU A 157 12.50 0.67 8.00
N SER A 158 13.21 0.75 6.86
CA SER A 158 13.84 1.97 6.36
C SER A 158 12.85 3.08 6.00
N THR A 159 11.57 2.76 5.77
CA THR A 159 10.48 3.71 5.52
C THR A 159 9.92 4.32 6.82
N VAL A 160 10.27 3.77 7.99
CA VAL A 160 9.81 4.25 9.30
C VAL A 160 10.70 5.39 9.80
N ASP A 161 10.15 6.61 9.80
CA ASP A 161 10.78 7.80 10.35
C ASP A 161 10.37 8.03 11.81
N ARG A 162 11.22 7.55 12.72
CA ARG A 162 11.02 7.68 14.18
C ARG A 162 11.31 9.07 14.73
N SER A 163 11.86 9.97 13.92
CA SER A 163 12.15 11.33 14.36
C SER A 163 10.89 12.21 14.36
N MET A 164 9.92 11.89 13.49
CA MET A 164 8.62 12.55 13.41
C MET A 164 7.61 11.88 14.35
N LYS A 165 6.86 12.67 15.11
CA LYS A 165 5.94 12.14 16.12
C LYS A 165 4.57 11.82 15.54
N THR A 166 4.08 12.65 14.63
CA THR A 166 2.73 12.53 14.06
C THR A 166 2.71 12.85 12.58
N GLY A 167 1.70 12.35 11.86
CA GLY A 167 1.57 12.56 10.42
C GLY A 167 1.39 14.02 10.00
N LYS A 168 1.13 14.93 10.96
CA LYS A 168 1.08 16.39 10.73
C LYS A 168 2.42 16.99 10.34
N GLU A 169 3.52 16.31 10.65
CA GLU A 169 4.88 16.76 10.33
C GLU A 169 5.29 16.38 8.89
N ILE A 170 4.51 15.52 8.23
CA ILE A 170 4.78 15.07 6.87
C ILE A 170 4.41 16.18 5.88
N HIS A 171 5.40 16.64 5.11
CA HIS A 171 5.16 17.56 4.00
C HIS A 171 4.53 16.82 2.82
N ILE A 172 3.34 17.26 2.39
CA ILE A 172 2.65 16.70 1.23
C ILE A 172 3.09 17.42 -0.04
N GLU A 173 3.66 16.67 -0.98
CA GLU A 173 3.99 17.14 -2.32
C GLU A 173 2.71 17.49 -3.08
N PHE A 174 2.61 18.73 -3.58
CA PHE A 174 1.60 19.13 -4.56
C PHE A 174 2.21 19.18 -5.95
N ARG A 175 1.58 18.50 -6.90
CA ARG A 175 2.10 18.29 -8.26
C ARG A 175 1.38 19.13 -9.29
N ASN A 176 1.94 19.14 -10.49
CA ASN A 176 1.48 19.98 -11.60
C ASN A 176 0.04 19.67 -12.00
N ASP A 177 -0.71 20.72 -12.37
CA ASP A 177 -2.09 20.62 -12.85
C ASP A 177 -2.26 19.67 -14.05
N ALA A 178 -1.23 19.54 -14.89
CA ALA A 178 -1.26 18.71 -16.08
C ALA A 178 -1.54 17.23 -15.79
N GLU A 179 -1.14 16.70 -14.61
CA GLU A 179 -1.39 15.29 -14.28
C GLU A 179 -2.90 14.99 -14.10
N VAL A 180 -3.64 15.96 -13.54
CA VAL A 180 -5.10 15.85 -13.37
C VAL A 180 -5.83 16.32 -14.62
N CYS A 181 -5.43 17.47 -15.16
CA CYS A 181 -6.10 18.14 -16.28
C CYS A 181 -5.88 17.47 -17.64
N ASN A 182 -4.86 16.63 -17.78
CA ASN A 182 -4.57 15.89 -19.00
C ASN A 182 -4.55 14.39 -18.73
N PHE A 183 -4.83 13.62 -19.78
CA PHE A 183 -4.62 12.18 -19.82
C PHE A 183 -3.94 11.83 -21.15
N ALA A 184 -2.83 11.10 -21.09
CA ALA A 184 -2.04 10.71 -22.27
C ALA A 184 -1.71 11.89 -23.22
N GLY A 185 -1.39 13.06 -22.65
CA GLY A 185 -1.06 14.27 -23.42
C GLY A 185 -2.27 15.04 -23.96
N VAL A 186 -3.49 14.55 -23.75
CA VAL A 186 -4.74 15.19 -24.19
C VAL A 186 -5.45 15.84 -23.01
N ARG A 187 -5.84 17.11 -23.14
CA ARG A 187 -6.56 17.82 -22.08
C ARG A 187 -7.97 17.25 -21.90
N THR A 188 -8.33 16.92 -20.68
CA THR A 188 -9.63 16.37 -20.28
C THR A 188 -10.48 17.35 -19.46
N THR A 189 -9.93 18.51 -19.11
CA THR A 189 -10.62 19.58 -18.37
C THR A 189 -10.75 20.86 -19.21
N PRO A 190 -11.63 21.81 -18.85
CA PRO A 190 -11.70 23.13 -19.51
C PRO A 190 -10.34 23.85 -19.51
N LEU A 191 -10.06 24.68 -20.54
CA LEU A 191 -8.74 25.31 -20.76
C LEU A 191 -8.18 26.13 -19.57
N GLY A 192 -9.06 26.76 -18.79
CA GLY A 192 -8.67 27.56 -17.61
C GLY A 192 -8.67 26.80 -16.28
N ALA A 193 -8.95 25.49 -16.29
CA ALA A 193 -9.01 24.71 -15.06
C ALA A 193 -7.61 24.51 -14.45
N THR A 194 -7.53 24.70 -13.13
CA THR A 194 -6.43 24.29 -12.25
C THR A 194 -6.87 23.08 -11.42
N SER A 195 -5.92 22.42 -10.76
CA SER A 195 -6.18 21.22 -9.97
C SER A 195 -5.83 21.40 -8.50
N TYR A 196 -6.46 20.59 -7.65
CA TYR A 196 -5.96 20.30 -6.31
C TYR A 196 -5.31 18.91 -6.37
N ASN A 197 -3.99 18.86 -6.51
CA ASN A 197 -3.25 17.63 -6.84
C ASN A 197 -2.18 17.28 -5.79
N PRO A 198 -2.57 16.89 -4.57
CA PRO A 198 -1.63 16.29 -3.63
C PRO A 198 -1.21 14.90 -4.14
N ALA A 199 0.09 14.60 -4.13
CA ALA A 199 0.61 13.31 -4.56
C ALA A 199 0.39 12.20 -3.53
N PHE A 200 0.16 12.59 -2.28
CA PHE A 200 0.05 11.71 -1.11
C PHE A 200 -1.05 12.21 -0.18
N ASP A 201 -1.59 11.31 0.63
CA ASP A 201 -2.36 11.64 1.82
C ASP A 201 -1.77 10.94 3.05
N VAL A 202 -2.26 11.31 4.24
CA VAL A 202 -1.84 10.68 5.49
C VAL A 202 -3.02 9.87 6.03
N THR A 203 -2.81 8.57 6.21
CA THR A 203 -3.71 7.67 6.91
C THR A 203 -3.36 7.64 8.39
N PRO A 204 -4.24 8.11 9.29
CA PRO A 204 -3.99 8.04 10.72
C PRO A 204 -3.91 6.60 11.24
N ALA A 205 -3.03 6.36 12.22
CA ALA A 205 -2.79 5.06 12.82
C ALA A 205 -4.06 4.34 13.29
N ARG A 206 -5.06 5.11 13.78
CA ARG A 206 -6.35 4.56 14.25
C ARG A 206 -7.17 3.82 13.18
N TYR A 207 -6.85 3.97 11.89
CA TYR A 207 -7.49 3.24 10.79
C TYR A 207 -6.64 2.08 10.27
N ILE A 208 -5.46 1.86 10.84
CA ILE A 208 -4.51 0.84 10.41
C ILE A 208 -4.61 -0.34 11.39
N ALA A 209 -4.91 -1.52 10.87
CA ALA A 209 -4.96 -2.74 11.66
C ALA A 209 -3.54 -3.19 12.05
N ALA A 210 -2.64 -3.24 11.06
CA ALA A 210 -1.25 -3.61 11.25
C ALA A 210 -0.31 -2.89 10.29
N VAL A 211 0.93 -2.65 10.74
CA VAL A 211 2.07 -2.28 9.90
C VAL A 211 3.01 -3.47 9.82
N VAL A 212 3.36 -3.91 8.61
CA VAL A 212 4.30 -5.01 8.39
C VAL A 212 5.62 -4.45 7.89
N THR A 213 6.71 -4.75 8.60
CA THR A 213 8.09 -4.56 8.14
C THR A 213 8.78 -5.91 8.00
N GLU A 214 9.98 -5.95 7.45
CA GLU A 214 10.77 -7.17 7.36
C GLU A 214 11.19 -7.73 8.72
N ARG A 215 11.11 -6.91 9.78
CA ARG A 215 11.48 -7.30 11.14
C ARG A 215 10.34 -7.93 11.91
N ARG A 216 9.13 -7.36 11.79
CA ARG A 216 7.94 -7.82 12.52
C ARG A 216 6.65 -7.22 11.96
N VAL A 217 5.54 -7.71 12.50
CA VAL A 217 4.23 -7.08 12.37
C VAL A 217 3.95 -6.24 13.62
N TYR A 218 3.57 -4.99 13.42
CA TYR A 218 3.12 -4.07 14.46
C TYR A 218 1.59 -4.05 14.49
N GLU A 219 0.98 -4.53 15.58
CA GLU A 219 -0.47 -4.59 15.74
C GLU A 219 -1.03 -3.24 16.22
N ILE A 220 -1.09 -2.25 15.32
CA ILE A 220 -1.49 -0.87 15.62
C ILE A 220 -2.88 -0.80 16.26
N ALA A 221 -3.84 -1.59 15.77
CA ALA A 221 -5.19 -1.65 16.36
C ALA A 221 -5.21 -2.23 17.79
N GLN A 222 -4.14 -2.91 18.22
CA GLN A 222 -3.97 -3.43 19.58
C GLN A 222 -3.14 -2.49 20.48
N GLY A 223 -2.79 -1.31 19.98
CA GLY A 223 -2.06 -0.28 20.72
C GLY A 223 -0.54 -0.40 20.65
N GLU A 224 0.01 -1.23 19.76
CA GLU A 224 1.44 -1.19 19.48
C GLU A 224 1.81 0.11 18.75
N ASP A 225 3.03 0.60 19.02
CA ASP A 225 3.62 1.74 18.31
C ASP A 225 4.93 1.33 17.62
N LEU A 226 5.41 2.21 16.73
CA LEU A 226 6.67 1.97 16.03
C LEU A 226 7.90 2.47 16.80
N ASN A 227 7.72 3.03 18.01
CA ASN A 227 8.83 3.45 18.88
C ASN A 227 9.51 2.27 19.56
N THR A 228 8.77 1.20 19.79
CA THR A 228 9.29 -0.05 20.35
C THR A 228 10.13 -0.80 19.32
N GLY A 229 11.33 -0.30 19.06
CA GLY A 229 12.41 -1.08 18.48
C GLY A 229 12.94 -2.04 19.53
N SER A 230 12.22 -3.13 19.83
CA SER A 230 12.87 -4.25 20.51
C SER A 230 13.48 -5.15 19.44
N ALA A 231 14.81 -5.00 19.30
CA ALA A 231 15.63 -6.17 19.09
C ALA A 231 15.25 -7.22 20.15
N ALA A 232 14.83 -8.39 19.70
CA ALA A 232 14.91 -9.63 20.44
C ALA A 232 15.79 -10.57 19.61
#